data_AF-E2IZM4-F1
#
_entry.id   AF-E2IZM4-F1
#
_cell.length_a   1.000
_cell.length_b   1.000
_cell.length_c   1.000
_cell.angle_alpha   90.00
_cell.angle_beta   90.00
_cell.angle_gamma   90.00
#
_symmetry.space_group_name_H-M   'P 1'
#
loop_
_entity.id
_entity.type
_entity.pdbx_description
1 polymer ?
#
loop_
_entity_poly.entity_id
_entity_poly.type
_entity_poly.pdbx_seq_one_letter_code
_entity_poly.pdbx_strand_id
1 'polypeptide(L)'
;RLSWNISQGINSKNDDNKRTSLSAALTHPFGAINGMYNYSPSVTQFGGGINGSMVLHRGGITLGQRIYGAAALLDVDNAADIAVTNRSGVKTDDNGFALVTALNTYRKNDIYIKQADLNSQTEIKQTVSSVIPTDNALV
;
A
#
# COMPACT_ATOMS: atom_id res chain seq x y z
N ARG A 1 0.76 -0.99 8.36
CA ARG A 1 0.43 -2.25 9.06
C ARG A 1 1.57 -3.24 8.95
N LEU A 2 2.09 -3.73 10.07
CA LEU A 2 3.08 -4.81 10.12
C LEU A 2 2.36 -6.16 10.31
N SER A 3 2.81 -7.19 9.62
CA SER A 3 2.41 -8.60 9.80
C SER A 3 3.68 -9.43 9.92
N TRP A 4 3.73 -10.37 10.86
CA TRP A 4 4.91 -11.20 11.09
C TRP A 4 4.49 -12.59 11.54
N ASN A 5 5.32 -13.58 11.24
CA ASN A 5 5.10 -14.96 11.60
C ASN A 5 6.42 -15.65 11.91
N ILE A 6 6.42 -16.46 12.97
CA ILE A 6 7.53 -17.34 13.34
C ILE A 6 6.98 -18.75 13.55
N SER A 7 7.67 -19.75 13.03
CA SER A 7 7.29 -21.15 13.25
C SER A 7 8.51 -22.05 13.31
N GLN A 8 8.41 -23.08 14.16
CA GLN A 8 9.44 -24.09 14.35
C GLN A 8 8.80 -25.48 14.24
N GLY A 9 9.33 -26.32 13.35
CA GLY A 9 8.89 -27.69 13.13
C GLY A 9 10.00 -28.67 13.49
N ILE A 10 9.66 -29.71 14.26
CA ILE A 10 10.54 -30.83 14.59
C ILE A 10 9.90 -32.12 14.07
N ASN A 11 10.71 -33.00 13.46
CA ASN A 11 10.21 -34.27 12.93
C ASN A 11 10.89 -35.45 13.63
N SER A 12 10.20 -36.09 14.57
CA SER A 12 10.79 -37.03 15.55
C SER A 12 11.31 -38.36 14.98
N LYS A 13 11.14 -38.63 13.68
CA LYS A 13 11.67 -39.84 13.01
C LYS A 13 13.07 -39.66 12.42
N ASN A 14 13.58 -38.43 12.38
CA ASN A 14 14.93 -38.11 11.93
C ASN A 14 15.35 -36.81 12.63
N ASP A 15 16.27 -36.90 13.60
CA ASP A 15 16.70 -35.78 14.45
C ASP A 15 17.25 -34.57 13.64
N ASP A 16 17.63 -34.82 12.39
CA ASP A 16 18.18 -33.88 11.41
C ASP A 16 17.15 -33.03 10.65
N ASN A 17 15.90 -32.93 11.11
CA ASN A 17 14.87 -32.16 10.40
C ASN A 17 14.19 -31.09 11.27
N LYS A 18 15.02 -30.24 11.91
CA LYS A 18 14.58 -29.02 12.60
C LYS A 18 14.43 -27.88 11.60
N ARG A 19 13.21 -27.44 11.35
CA ARG A 19 12.93 -26.30 10.46
C ARG A 19 12.50 -25.10 11.26
N THR A 20 13.12 -23.96 11.02
CA THR A 20 12.73 -22.68 11.61
C THR A 20 12.44 -21.71 10.50
N SER A 21 11.29 -21.04 10.54
CA SER A 21 10.92 -20.02 9.56
C SER A 21 10.46 -18.76 10.27
N LEU A 22 10.88 -17.63 9.74
CA LEU A 22 10.52 -16.29 10.15
C LEU A 22 10.11 -15.53 8.89
N SER A 23 9.01 -14.80 8.96
CA SER A 23 8.60 -13.89 7.90
C SER A 23 8.02 -12.61 8.50
N ALA A 24 8.25 -11.50 7.81
CA ALA A 24 7.72 -10.19 8.17
C ALA A 24 7.31 -9.43 6.91
N ALA A 25 6.22 -8.69 6.99
CA ALA A 25 5.69 -7.84 5.92
C ALA A 25 5.16 -6.54 6.51
N LEU A 26 5.66 -5.42 6.01
CA LEU A 26 5.23 -4.07 6.36
C LEU A 26 4.49 -3.46 5.18
N THR A 27 3.21 -3.14 5.37
CA THR A 27 2.40 -2.38 4.41
C THR A 27 2.30 -0.92 4.85
N HIS A 28 2.75 0.00 4.00
CA HIS A 28 2.67 1.44 4.17
C HIS A 28 1.78 2.05 3.06
N PRO A 29 1.18 3.24 3.26
CA PRO A 29 0.52 3.97 2.17
C PRO A 29 1.35 4.16 0.90
N PHE A 30 2.68 4.21 1.04
CA PHE A 30 3.61 4.47 -0.05
C PHE A 30 4.26 3.20 -0.63
N GLY A 31 3.84 2.01 -0.19
CA GLY A 31 4.39 0.74 -0.64
C GLY A 31 4.42 -0.33 0.45
N ALA A 32 4.84 -1.53 0.10
CA ALA A 32 4.98 -2.64 1.02
C ALA A 32 6.36 -3.28 0.88
N ILE A 33 6.89 -3.76 2.00
CA ILE A 33 8.19 -4.39 2.12
C ILE A 33 7.98 -5.73 2.82
N ASN A 34 8.63 -6.78 2.36
CA ASN A 34 8.56 -8.10 2.98
C ASN A 34 9.94 -8.73 3.09
N GLY A 35 10.09 -9.64 4.05
CA GLY A 35 11.30 -10.39 4.31
C GLY A 35 10.98 -11.76 4.89
N MET A 36 11.83 -12.73 4.59
CA MET A 36 11.76 -14.05 5.19
C MET A 36 13.14 -14.64 5.43
N TYR A 37 13.20 -15.49 6.43
CA TYR A 37 14.36 -16.28 6.79
C TYR A 37 13.88 -17.70 7.10
N ASN A 38 14.45 -18.68 6.41
CA ASN A 38 14.14 -20.10 6.59
C ASN A 38 15.45 -20.83 6.85
N TYR A 39 15.45 -21.60 7.93
CA TYR A 39 16.57 -22.44 8.33
C TYR A 39 16.12 -23.90 8.35
N SER A 40 16.95 -24.75 7.77
CA SER A 40 16.87 -26.20 7.87
C SER A 40 18.29 -26.75 7.93
N PRO A 41 18.51 -27.99 8.41
CA PRO A 41 19.86 -28.47 8.67
C PRO A 41 20.71 -28.63 7.40
N SER A 42 20.08 -28.73 6.23
CA SER A 42 20.76 -28.80 4.93
C SER A 42 20.79 -27.47 4.16
N VAL A 43 19.88 -26.53 4.47
CA VAL A 43 19.70 -25.31 3.68
C VAL A 43 19.27 -24.15 4.56
N THR A 44 19.93 -23.01 4.39
CA THR A 44 19.50 -21.70 4.89
C THR A 44 19.09 -20.84 3.71
N GLN A 45 17.89 -20.27 3.76
CA GLN A 45 17.36 -19.36 2.75
C GLN A 45 16.96 -18.07 3.41
N PHE A 46 17.29 -16.96 2.78
CA PHE A 46 16.76 -15.66 3.14
C PHE A 46 16.26 -14.99 1.86
N GLY A 47 15.27 -14.13 2.02
CA GLY A 47 14.67 -13.43 0.90
C GLY A 47 13.99 -12.16 1.38
N GLY A 48 13.90 -11.19 0.48
CA GLY A 48 13.20 -9.93 0.74
C GLY A 48 12.68 -9.34 -0.55
N GLY A 49 11.72 -8.45 -0.42
CA GLY A 49 11.09 -7.78 -1.54
C GLY A 49 10.52 -6.43 -1.13
N ILE A 50 10.44 -5.53 -2.09
CA ILE A 50 9.71 -4.27 -2.00
C ILE A 50 8.73 -4.21 -3.17
N ASN A 51 7.50 -3.78 -2.89
CA ASN A 51 6.49 -3.54 -3.90
C ASN A 51 5.83 -2.19 -3.67
N GLY A 52 5.67 -1.42 -4.72
CA GLY A 52 5.06 -0.10 -4.66
C GLY A 52 4.85 0.44 -6.06
N SER A 53 4.55 1.71 -6.13
CA SER A 53 4.50 2.46 -7.38
C SER A 53 5.03 3.86 -7.16
N MET A 54 5.44 4.48 -8.26
CA MET A 54 5.91 5.84 -8.32
C MET A 54 5.27 6.50 -9.54
N VAL A 55 4.65 7.66 -9.32
CA VAL A 55 4.00 8.44 -10.36
C VAL A 55 4.68 9.79 -10.46
N LEU A 56 5.06 10.16 -11.68
CA LEU A 56 5.56 11.48 -12.02
C LEU A 56 4.40 12.30 -12.58
N HIS A 57 4.12 13.46 -11.99
CA HIS A 57 3.03 14.36 -12.40
C HIS A 57 3.46 15.83 -12.23
N ARG A 58 2.59 16.77 -12.62
CA ARG A 58 2.90 18.22 -12.58
C ARG A 58 3.24 18.75 -11.18
N GLY A 59 2.76 18.08 -10.13
CA GLY A 59 3.03 18.40 -8.73
C GLY A 59 4.29 17.75 -8.16
N GLY A 60 4.99 16.90 -8.93
CA GLY A 60 6.22 16.22 -8.49
C GLY A 60 6.16 14.71 -8.62
N ILE A 61 6.62 14.03 -7.57
CA ILE A 61 6.66 12.57 -7.47
C ILE A 61 5.79 12.13 -6.30
N THR A 62 4.80 11.29 -6.58
CA THR A 62 4.00 10.63 -5.55
C THR A 62 4.31 9.15 -5.53
N LEU A 63 4.62 8.65 -4.34
CA LEU A 63 4.80 7.23 -4.08
C LEU A 63 3.48 6.62 -3.59
N GLY A 64 3.27 5.36 -3.89
CA GLY A 64 2.02 4.70 -3.54
C GLY A 64 2.12 3.20 -3.45
N GLN A 65 1.02 2.60 -3.03
CA GLN A 65 0.84 1.16 -3.15
C GLN A 65 0.96 0.73 -4.63
N ARG A 66 1.26 -0.55 -4.86
CA ARG A 66 1.38 -1.10 -6.22
C ARG A 66 0.11 -0.82 -7.03
N ILE A 67 0.28 -0.34 -8.26
CA ILE A 67 -0.81 -0.10 -9.19
C ILE A 67 -1.27 -1.44 -9.78
N TYR A 68 -2.58 -1.67 -9.72
CA TYR A 68 -3.26 -2.79 -10.37
C TYR A 68 -4.39 -2.22 -11.23
N GLY A 69 -4.30 -2.37 -12.55
CA GLY A 69 -5.26 -1.82 -13.48
C GLY A 69 -5.27 -0.29 -13.49
N ALA A 70 -6.46 0.30 -13.55
CA ALA A 70 -6.64 1.75 -13.48
C ALA A 70 -6.37 2.32 -12.07
N ALA A 71 -5.85 3.54 -12.04
CA ALA A 71 -5.56 4.30 -10.84
C ALA A 71 -6.00 5.76 -10.99
N ALA A 72 -6.12 6.46 -9.87
CA ALA A 72 -6.33 7.89 -9.85
C ALA A 72 -5.30 8.57 -8.94
N LEU A 73 -4.86 9.76 -9.34
CA LEU A 73 -4.06 10.64 -8.50
C LEU A 73 -4.99 11.68 -7.87
N LEU A 74 -5.18 11.56 -6.56
CA LEU A 74 -5.95 12.52 -5.79
C LEU A 74 -5.06 13.69 -5.39
N ASP A 75 -5.51 14.91 -5.65
CA ASP A 75 -4.92 16.16 -5.17
C ASP A 75 -5.87 16.79 -4.15
N VAL A 76 -5.35 17.10 -2.97
CA VAL A 76 -6.12 17.63 -1.83
C VAL A 76 -5.53 18.96 -1.35
N ASP A 77 -5.14 19.85 -2.26
CA ASP A 77 -4.74 21.23 -1.95
C ASP A 77 -3.68 21.32 -0.81
N ASN A 78 -2.61 20.51 -0.90
CA ASN A 78 -1.55 20.40 0.10
C ASN A 78 -1.99 19.89 1.50
N ALA A 79 -3.12 19.19 1.61
CA ALA A 79 -3.53 18.55 2.85
C ALA A 79 -2.84 17.20 3.05
N ALA A 80 -1.87 17.16 3.97
CA ALA A 80 -1.10 15.97 4.30
C ALA A 80 -1.82 15.01 5.27
N ASP A 81 -1.44 13.73 5.24
CA ASP A 81 -1.90 12.63 6.11
C ASP A 81 -3.42 12.36 6.09
N ILE A 82 -4.12 12.80 5.06
CA ILE A 82 -5.55 12.62 4.93
C ILE A 82 -5.87 11.21 4.42
N ALA A 83 -6.67 10.47 5.18
CA ALA A 83 -7.07 9.11 4.81
C ALA A 83 -8.20 9.08 3.77
N VAL A 84 -8.07 8.15 2.81
CA VAL A 84 -9.14 7.84 1.85
C VAL A 84 -10.08 6.79 2.44
N THR A 85 -11.33 7.17 2.71
CA THR A 85 -12.31 6.38 3.48
C THR A 85 -12.58 5.01 2.87
N ASN A 86 -12.73 4.93 1.54
CA ASN A 86 -13.07 3.69 0.85
C ASN A 86 -11.85 2.87 0.38
N ARG A 87 -10.63 3.28 0.77
CA ARG A 87 -9.38 2.63 0.35
C ARG A 87 -8.45 2.46 1.54
N SER A 88 -8.39 1.23 2.05
CA SER A 88 -7.60 0.93 3.25
C SER A 88 -6.12 1.21 3.04
N GLY A 89 -5.55 2.00 3.96
CA GLY A 89 -4.13 2.30 3.97
C GLY A 89 -3.66 3.24 2.86
N VAL A 90 -4.56 3.95 2.17
CA VAL A 90 -4.19 5.05 1.26
C VAL A 90 -4.32 6.37 2.01
N LYS A 91 -3.26 7.17 1.95
CA LYS A 91 -3.16 8.49 2.59
C LYS A 91 -2.45 9.47 1.67
N THR A 92 -2.74 10.76 1.82
CA THR A 92 -1.98 11.82 1.13
C THR A 92 -0.56 11.93 1.66
N ASP A 93 0.36 12.23 0.76
CA ASP A 93 1.74 12.60 1.07
C ASP A 93 1.83 14.03 1.63
N ASP A 94 3.03 14.46 1.99
CA ASP A 94 3.29 15.78 2.56
C ASP A 94 2.92 16.93 1.61
N ASN A 95 2.78 16.65 0.31
CA ASN A 95 2.38 17.61 -0.72
C ASN A 95 0.86 17.53 -1.00
N GLY A 96 0.11 16.70 -0.29
CA GLY A 96 -1.34 16.56 -0.45
C GLY A 96 -1.77 15.62 -1.57
N PHE A 97 -0.88 14.80 -2.13
CA PHE A 97 -1.20 13.85 -3.18
C PHE A 97 -1.38 12.43 -2.64
N ALA A 98 -2.41 11.71 -3.12
CA ALA A 98 -2.61 10.30 -2.80
C ALA A 98 -2.85 9.48 -4.06
N LEU A 99 -2.16 8.34 -4.17
CA LEU A 99 -2.41 7.39 -5.25
C LEU A 99 -3.49 6.38 -4.87
N VAL A 100 -4.62 6.42 -5.58
CA VAL A 100 -5.73 5.48 -5.41
C VAL A 100 -5.65 4.41 -6.48
N THR A 101 -5.41 3.16 -6.10
CA THR A 101 -5.25 2.04 -7.03
C THR A 101 -6.47 1.12 -7.04
N ALA A 102 -6.50 0.16 -7.98
CA ALA A 102 -7.55 -0.83 -8.14
C ALA A 102 -8.94 -0.18 -8.39
N LEU A 103 -8.99 0.74 -9.35
CA LEU A 103 -10.24 1.32 -9.83
C LEU A 103 -10.92 0.39 -10.84
N ASN A 104 -12.25 0.41 -10.84
CA ASN A 104 -13.04 -0.30 -11.85
C ASN A 104 -12.99 0.47 -13.17
N THR A 105 -12.43 -0.13 -14.21
CA THR A 105 -12.38 0.45 -15.55
C THR A 105 -13.78 0.57 -16.15
N TYR A 106 -14.01 1.62 -16.92
CA TYR A 106 -15.30 1.93 -17.58
C TYR A 106 -16.49 2.05 -16.62
N ARG A 107 -16.24 2.23 -15.31
CA ARG A 107 -17.24 2.39 -14.29
C ARG A 107 -16.92 3.60 -13.43
N LYS A 108 -17.97 4.20 -12.85
CA LYS A 108 -17.84 5.28 -11.89
C LYS A 108 -17.19 4.73 -10.61
N ASN A 109 -16.10 5.36 -10.19
CA ASN A 109 -15.45 5.12 -8.91
C ASN A 109 -15.56 6.39 -8.09
N ASP A 110 -16.33 6.32 -7.00
CA ASP A 110 -16.43 7.41 -6.04
C ASP A 110 -15.32 7.27 -5.01
N ILE A 111 -14.51 8.31 -4.82
CA ILE A 111 -13.38 8.38 -3.90
C ILE A 111 -13.78 9.32 -2.78
N TYR A 112 -13.76 8.81 -1.54
CA TYR A 112 -14.21 9.54 -0.37
C TYR A 112 -13.03 9.89 0.51
N ILE A 113 -12.93 11.15 0.91
CA ILE A 113 -11.90 11.64 1.82
C ILE A 113 -12.48 11.70 3.24
N LYS A 114 -11.71 11.31 4.26
CA LYS A 114 -12.18 11.35 5.64
C LYS A 114 -11.97 12.75 6.22
N GLN A 115 -13.06 13.48 6.43
CA GLN A 115 -13.02 14.86 6.97
C GLN A 115 -12.50 14.94 8.42
N ALA A 116 -12.59 13.85 9.18
CA ALA A 116 -12.15 13.80 10.58
C ALA A 116 -10.63 13.96 10.76
N ASP A 117 -9.83 13.78 9.71
CA ASP A 117 -8.37 13.92 9.74
C ASP A 117 -7.92 15.33 9.27
N LEU A 118 -8.86 16.26 9.01
CA LEU A 118 -8.52 17.63 8.62
C LEU A 118 -8.16 18.48 9.82
N ASN A 119 -6.99 19.12 9.75
CA ASN A 119 -6.65 20.22 10.64
C ASN A 119 -7.71 21.32 10.55
N SER A 120 -8.03 21.97 11.67
CA SER A 120 -9.09 22.98 11.80
C SER A 120 -8.95 24.21 10.89
N GLN A 121 -7.90 24.29 10.06
CA GLN A 121 -7.60 25.38 9.14
C GLN A 121 -7.72 25.01 7.65
N THR A 122 -7.99 23.74 7.32
CA THR A 122 -8.10 23.29 5.92
C THR A 122 -9.53 22.88 5.60
N GLU A 123 -10.25 23.74 4.89
CA GLU A 123 -11.61 23.47 4.43
C GLU A 123 -11.56 22.78 3.05
N ILE A 124 -11.77 21.46 3.03
CA ILE A 124 -11.94 20.73 1.76
C ILE A 124 -13.35 21.00 1.24
N LYS A 125 -13.45 21.65 0.08
CA LYS A 125 -14.74 21.97 -0.58
C LYS A 125 -15.46 20.74 -1.10
N GLN A 126 -14.73 19.66 -1.40
CA GLN A 126 -15.27 18.46 -2.03
C GLN A 126 -14.72 17.19 -1.37
N THR A 127 -15.53 16.57 -0.52
CA THR A 127 -15.20 15.33 0.21
C THR A 127 -15.34 14.07 -0.66
N VAL A 128 -15.95 14.21 -1.85
CA VAL A 128 -16.24 13.11 -2.77
C VAL A 128 -15.84 13.49 -4.19
N SER A 129 -14.92 12.73 -4.79
CA SER A 129 -14.56 12.85 -6.20
C SER A 129 -14.95 11.61 -6.98
N SER A 130 -15.41 11.77 -8.22
CA SER A 130 -15.90 10.68 -9.06
C SER A 130 -15.10 10.60 -10.34
N VAL A 131 -14.52 9.43 -10.64
CA VAL A 131 -13.74 9.19 -11.86
C VAL A 131 -14.22 7.97 -12.62
N ILE A 132 -14.12 8.00 -13.95
CA ILE A 132 -14.43 6.88 -14.86
C ILE A 132 -13.16 6.59 -15.69
N PRO A 133 -12.25 5.75 -15.18
CA PRO A 133 -11.00 5.50 -15.89
C PRO A 133 -11.19 4.50 -17.03
N THR A 134 -10.43 4.68 -18.11
CA THR A 134 -10.25 3.66 -19.15
C THR A 134 -9.23 2.62 -18.70
N ASP A 135 -9.03 1.56 -19.49
CA ASP A 135 -8.11 0.49 -19.11
C ASP A 135 -6.68 1.00 -18.90
N ASN A 136 -6.09 0.61 -17.76
CA ASN A 136 -4.78 1.06 -17.27
C ASN A 136 -4.58 2.59 -17.26
N ALA A 137 -5.67 3.37 -17.22
CA ALA A 137 -5.56 4.81 -17.12
C ALA A 137 -5.12 5.25 -15.72
N LEU A 138 -4.32 6.31 -15.69
CA LEU A 138 -4.08 7.12 -14.52
C LEU A 138 -4.85 8.44 -14.71
N VAL A 139 -5.84 8.68 -13.87
CA VAL A 139 -6.75 9.85 -13.97
C VAL A 139 -6.64 10.81 -12.81
#